data_AF-A0A6P2BY89-F1
#
_entry.id   AF-A0A6P2BY89-F1
#
_cell.length_a   1.000
_cell.length_b   1.000
_cell.length_c   1.000
_cell.angle_alpha   90.00
_cell.angle_beta   90.00
_cell.angle_gamma   90.00
#
_symmetry.space_group_name_H-M   'P 1'
#
loop_
_entity.id
_entity.type
_entity.pdbx_description
1 polymer ?
#
loop_
_entity_poly.entity_id
_entity_poly.type
_entity_poly.pdbx_seq_one_letter_code
_entity_poly.pdbx_strand_id
1 'polypeptide(L)'
;MSPKRGDRVAPPAGRGDWEIRSFETKAPNGWEELCLQAPDNTLTAWNLLRRNPVPTVPSPRHHRLLHQLATANVKGRALERWQIEVTGAGRVWYLVDHDNRTVWIDHAGPGHPKATE
;
A
#
# COMPACT_ATOMS: atom_id res chain seq x y z
N MET A 1 6.81 -14.41 -6.22
CA MET A 1 6.07 -15.64 -5.85
C MET A 1 5.00 -15.88 -6.89
N SER A 2 4.82 -17.11 -7.35
CA SER A 2 3.71 -17.47 -8.24
C SER A 2 2.45 -17.74 -7.41
N PRO A 3 1.24 -17.39 -7.89
CA PRO A 3 -0.01 -17.74 -7.23
C PRO A 3 -0.11 -19.26 -6.99
N LYS A 4 -0.62 -19.65 -5.83
CA LYS A 4 -0.81 -21.05 -5.41
C LYS A 4 -2.29 -21.34 -5.17
N ARG A 5 -2.64 -22.63 -5.20
CA ARG A 5 -3.99 -23.09 -4.83
C ARG A 5 -4.30 -22.67 -3.40
N GLY A 6 -5.42 -21.98 -3.21
CA GLY A 6 -5.86 -21.46 -1.91
C GLY A 6 -5.48 -20.01 -1.65
N ASP A 7 -4.67 -19.38 -2.51
CA ASP A 7 -4.39 -17.96 -2.42
C ASP A 7 -5.66 -17.13 -2.68
N ARG A 8 -5.76 -15.98 -2.02
CA ARG A 8 -6.83 -15.02 -2.28
C ARG A 8 -6.71 -14.48 -3.70
N VAL A 9 -7.85 -14.39 -4.39
CA VAL A 9 -7.93 -13.76 -5.70
C VAL A 9 -8.38 -12.32 -5.52
N ALA A 10 -7.57 -11.37 -6.00
CA ALA A 10 -7.94 -9.96 -5.97
C ALA A 10 -9.04 -9.67 -7.02
N PRO A 11 -10.11 -8.93 -6.66
CA PRO A 11 -11.08 -8.47 -7.64
C PRO A 11 -10.44 -7.42 -8.56
N PRO A 12 -10.86 -7.30 -9.83
CA PRO A 12 -10.44 -6.19 -10.69
C PRO A 12 -10.85 -4.86 -10.07
N ALA A 13 -10.16 -3.77 -10.44
CA ALA A 13 -10.63 -2.43 -10.11
C ALA A 13 -12.03 -2.17 -10.68
N GLY A 14 -12.93 -1.70 -9.81
CA GLY A 14 -14.24 -1.18 -10.23
C GLY A 14 -14.11 0.13 -11.00
N ARG A 15 -15.20 0.57 -11.62
CA ARG A 15 -15.22 1.85 -12.34
C ARG A 15 -14.97 2.99 -11.34
N GLY A 16 -13.87 3.72 -11.53
CA GLY A 16 -13.51 4.81 -10.63
C GLY A 16 -12.64 4.39 -9.43
N ASP A 17 -12.35 3.10 -9.29
CA ASP A 17 -11.46 2.61 -8.25
C ASP A 17 -10.01 2.53 -8.77
N TRP A 18 -9.07 2.54 -7.83
CA TRP A 18 -7.65 2.31 -8.09
C TRP A 18 -7.33 0.82 -8.13
N GLU A 19 -6.54 0.41 -9.09
CA GLU A 19 -5.97 -0.93 -9.12
C GLU A 19 -4.88 -1.05 -8.04
N ILE A 20 -4.90 -2.11 -7.23
CA ILE A 20 -3.90 -2.31 -6.17
C ILE A 20 -3.02 -3.49 -6.56
N ARG A 21 -1.70 -3.30 -6.56
CA ARG A 21 -0.72 -4.32 -6.96
C ARG A 21 0.47 -4.31 -6.02
N SER A 22 1.15 -5.45 -5.89
CA SER A 22 2.45 -5.48 -5.23
C SER A 22 3.54 -4.94 -6.16
N PHE A 23 4.42 -4.12 -5.60
CA PHE A 23 5.67 -3.71 -6.23
C PHE A 23 6.80 -4.62 -5.76
N GLU A 24 6.91 -4.79 -4.45
CA GLU A 24 7.95 -5.60 -3.82
C GLU A 24 7.51 -7.03 -3.60
N THR A 25 8.47 -7.96 -3.72
CA THR A 25 8.20 -9.40 -3.58
C THR A 25 7.74 -9.80 -2.18
N LYS A 26 8.14 -9.02 -1.16
CA LYS A 26 7.80 -9.26 0.25
C LYS A 26 6.46 -8.63 0.67
N ALA A 27 5.97 -7.63 -0.07
CA ALA A 27 4.76 -6.90 0.29
C ALA A 27 3.51 -7.79 0.45
N PRO A 28 3.26 -8.81 -0.41
CA PRO A 28 2.10 -9.70 -0.22
C PRO A 28 2.11 -10.45 1.11
N ASN A 29 3.28 -10.93 1.56
CA ASN A 29 3.37 -11.67 2.82
C ASN A 29 3.07 -10.77 4.02
N GLY A 30 3.65 -9.57 4.06
CA GLY A 30 3.38 -8.62 5.14
C GLY A 30 1.95 -8.07 5.13
N TRP A 31 1.32 -7.98 3.95
CA TRP A 31 -0.11 -7.68 3.84
C TRP A 31 -0.99 -8.79 4.45
N GLU A 32 -0.67 -10.06 4.19
CA GLU A 32 -1.37 -11.19 4.82
C GLU A 32 -1.16 -11.23 6.34
N GLU A 33 0.05 -10.93 6.82
CA GLU A 33 0.30 -10.78 8.26
C GLU A 33 -0.58 -9.68 8.89
N LEU A 34 -0.73 -8.53 8.23
CA LEU A 34 -1.64 -7.47 8.65
C LEU A 34 -3.10 -7.94 8.66
N CYS A 35 -3.53 -8.69 7.64
CA CYS A 35 -4.87 -9.26 7.60
C CYS A 35 -5.15 -10.22 8.75
N LEU A 36 -4.15 -11.01 9.16
CA LEU A 36 -4.27 -11.96 10.28
C LEU A 36 -4.30 -11.24 11.64
N GLN A 37 -3.46 -10.21 11.83
CA GLN A 37 -3.31 -9.55 13.13
C GLN A 37 -4.34 -8.42 13.35
N ALA A 38 -4.71 -7.69 12.30
CA ALA A 38 -5.57 -6.52 12.37
C ALA A 38 -6.52 -6.45 11.16
N PRO A 39 -7.46 -7.39 11.01
CA PRO A 39 -8.30 -7.53 9.82
C PRO A 39 -9.11 -6.25 9.50
N ASP A 40 -9.78 -5.66 10.49
CA ASP A 40 -10.64 -4.49 10.28
C ASP A 40 -9.85 -3.23 9.88
N ASN A 41 -8.69 -3.04 10.51
CA ASN A 41 -7.78 -1.93 10.16
C ASN A 41 -7.18 -2.14 8.77
N THR A 42 -6.83 -3.38 8.43
CA THR A 42 -6.28 -3.72 7.10
C THR A 42 -7.34 -3.55 6.02
N LEU A 43 -8.59 -3.90 6.29
CA LEU A 43 -9.72 -3.62 5.40
C LEU A 43 -9.93 -2.11 5.21
N THR A 44 -9.81 -1.33 6.29
CA THR A 44 -9.88 0.13 6.21
C THR A 44 -8.77 0.69 5.33
N ALA A 45 -7.53 0.24 5.51
CA ALA A 45 -6.40 0.62 4.67
C ALA A 45 -6.64 0.23 3.20
N TRP A 46 -7.13 -0.98 2.95
CA TRP A 46 -7.46 -1.44 1.59
C TRP A 46 -8.49 -0.52 0.92
N ASN A 47 -9.55 -0.13 1.63
CA ASN A 47 -10.57 0.78 1.11
C ASN A 47 -10.02 2.17 0.80
N LEU A 48 -9.10 2.69 1.63
CA LEU A 48 -8.41 3.96 1.36
C LEU A 48 -7.57 3.86 0.09
N LEU A 49 -6.74 2.82 -0.05
CA LEU A 49 -5.95 2.59 -1.26
C LEU A 49 -6.83 2.50 -2.51
N ARG A 50 -7.98 1.81 -2.38
CA ARG A 50 -8.90 1.55 -3.50
C ARG A 50 -9.64 2.80 -3.95
N ARG A 51 -10.08 3.65 -3.02
CA ARG A 51 -11.01 4.75 -3.32
C ARG A 51 -10.34 6.13 -3.32
N ASN A 52 -9.42 6.35 -2.39
CA ASN A 52 -8.81 7.66 -2.16
C ASN A 52 -7.35 7.54 -1.67
N PRO A 53 -6.42 7.02 -2.49
CA PRO A 53 -5.03 6.84 -2.09
C PRO A 53 -4.30 8.17 -1.89
N VAL A 54 -4.77 9.25 -2.52
CA VAL A 54 -4.17 10.59 -2.44
C VAL A 54 -5.20 11.56 -1.84
N PRO A 55 -5.45 11.49 -0.52
CA PRO A 55 -6.42 12.37 0.12
C PRO A 55 -5.99 13.82 -0.02
N THR A 56 -6.95 14.70 -0.34
CA THR A 56 -6.72 16.15 -0.45
C THR A 56 -6.18 16.75 0.84
N VAL A 57 -6.63 16.22 2.00
CA VAL A 57 -6.14 16.61 3.32
C VAL A 57 -5.45 15.39 3.95
N PRO A 58 -4.11 15.36 4.00
CA PRO A 58 -3.38 14.29 4.68
C PRO A 58 -3.67 14.27 6.17
N SER A 59 -3.60 13.08 6.77
CA SER A 59 -3.66 12.89 8.22
C SER A 59 -2.34 12.33 8.75
N PRO A 60 -2.08 12.40 10.07
CA PRO A 60 -0.91 11.74 10.64
C PRO A 60 -0.81 10.25 10.30
N ARG A 61 -1.95 9.59 10.06
CA ARG A 61 -2.03 8.16 9.70
C ARG A 61 -2.09 7.89 8.20
N HIS A 62 -2.24 8.90 7.37
CA HIS A 62 -2.32 8.75 5.91
C HIS A 62 -1.74 9.99 5.24
N HIS A 63 -0.48 9.91 4.84
CA HIS A 63 0.27 11.05 4.30
C HIS A 63 1.37 10.59 3.33
N ARG A 64 1.83 11.54 2.51
CA ARG A 64 2.98 11.36 1.63
C ARG A 64 4.27 11.32 2.45
N LEU A 65 5.17 10.37 2.14
CA LEU A 65 6.50 10.35 2.72
C LEU A 65 7.39 11.45 2.11
N LEU A 66 8.44 11.82 2.82
CA LEU A 66 9.32 12.94 2.48
C LEU A 66 10.78 12.51 2.32
N HIS A 67 11.61 13.44 1.84
CA HIS A 67 13.07 13.26 1.68
C HIS A 67 13.40 12.03 0.82
N GLN A 68 14.36 11.20 1.24
CA GLN A 68 14.82 10.03 0.51
C GLN A 68 13.73 8.96 0.33
N LEU A 69 12.67 9.01 1.14
CA LEU A 69 11.54 8.10 1.04
C LEU A 69 10.39 8.65 0.19
N ALA A 70 10.47 9.90 -0.29
CA ALA A 70 9.34 10.58 -0.95
C ALA A 70 8.91 9.95 -2.28
N THR A 71 9.82 9.24 -2.94
CA THR A 71 9.59 8.67 -4.27
C THR A 71 10.31 7.34 -4.47
N ALA A 72 9.84 6.53 -5.39
CA ALA A 72 10.57 5.39 -5.93
C ALA A 72 10.32 5.22 -7.43
N ASN A 73 11.23 4.53 -8.12
CA ASN A 73 11.12 4.28 -9.55
C ASN A 73 10.29 3.03 -9.83
N VAL A 74 9.16 3.21 -10.50
CA VAL A 74 8.32 2.11 -11.03
C VAL A 74 8.36 2.20 -12.54
N LYS A 75 8.90 1.16 -13.21
CA LYS A 75 8.99 1.08 -14.68
C LYS A 75 9.61 2.34 -15.32
N GLY A 76 10.67 2.88 -14.71
CA GLY A 76 11.38 4.06 -15.20
C GLY A 76 10.74 5.41 -14.87
N ARG A 77 9.65 5.42 -14.09
CA ARG A 77 8.98 6.65 -13.64
C ARG A 77 9.14 6.81 -12.13
N ALA A 78 9.55 8.01 -11.69
CA ALA A 78 9.55 8.36 -10.28
C ALA A 78 8.11 8.62 -9.83
N LEU A 79 7.58 7.74 -8.98
CA LEU A 79 6.25 7.86 -8.40
C LEU A 79 6.37 8.31 -6.95
N GLU A 80 5.42 9.12 -6.50
CA GLU A 80 5.35 9.54 -5.10
C GLU A 80 4.97 8.38 -4.19
N ARG A 81 5.61 8.34 -3.01
CA ARG A 81 5.34 7.33 -1.98
C ARG A 81 4.46 7.90 -0.89
N TRP A 82 3.46 7.13 -0.51
CA TRP A 82 2.51 7.41 0.55
C TRP A 82 2.56 6.31 1.61
N GLN A 83 2.14 6.67 2.81
CA GLN A 83 2.05 5.78 3.96
C GLN A 83 0.63 5.76 4.51
N ILE A 84 0.16 4.58 4.90
CA ILE A 84 -0.96 4.39 5.81
C ILE A 84 -0.46 3.70 7.08
N GLU A 85 -0.80 4.28 8.23
CA GLU A 85 -0.69 3.64 9.53
C GLU A 85 -1.89 2.71 9.75
N VAL A 86 -1.63 1.40 9.76
CA VAL A 86 -2.66 0.38 9.94
C VAL A 86 -2.91 0.12 11.43
N THR A 87 -1.85 0.04 12.22
CA THR A 87 -1.88 -0.02 13.68
C THR A 87 -0.79 0.91 14.22
N GLY A 88 -0.63 1.05 15.54
CA GLY A 88 0.43 1.91 16.10
C GLY A 88 1.83 1.60 15.51
N ALA A 89 2.13 0.33 15.25
CA ALA A 89 3.38 -0.09 14.60
C ALA A 89 3.22 -0.43 13.10
N GLY A 90 2.09 -1.00 12.69
CA GLY A 90 1.91 -1.52 11.34
C GLY A 90 1.79 -0.43 10.29
N ARG A 91 2.45 -0.61 9.14
CA ARG A 91 2.47 0.34 8.03
C ARG A 91 2.19 -0.35 6.70
N VAL A 92 1.58 0.40 5.80
CA VAL A 92 1.55 0.12 4.37
C VAL A 92 2.15 1.32 3.65
N TRP A 93 3.21 1.10 2.88
CA TRP A 93 3.72 2.08 1.94
C TRP A 93 3.35 1.68 0.52
N TYR A 94 3.07 2.69 -0.29
CA TYR A 94 2.69 2.50 -1.67
C TYR A 94 3.05 3.68 -2.55
N LEU A 95 3.18 3.39 -3.83
CA LEU A 95 3.52 4.35 -4.87
C LEU A 95 2.29 4.60 -5.74
N VAL A 96 2.07 5.85 -6.13
CA VAL A 96 0.87 6.26 -6.86
C VAL A 96 1.18 6.50 -8.34
N ASP A 97 0.58 5.71 -9.22
CA ASP A 97 0.60 5.90 -10.67
C ASP A 97 -0.74 6.50 -11.12
N HIS A 98 -0.80 7.83 -11.16
CA HIS A 98 -2.02 8.57 -11.54
C HIS A 98 -2.50 8.24 -12.95
N ASP A 99 -1.58 8.06 -13.89
CA ASP A 99 -1.92 7.83 -15.31
C ASP A 99 -2.63 6.50 -15.50
N ASN A 100 -2.18 5.46 -14.78
CA ASN A 100 -2.77 4.12 -14.86
C ASN A 100 -3.78 3.85 -13.74
N ARG A 101 -4.05 4.84 -12.89
CA ARG A 101 -4.86 4.70 -11.67
C ARG A 101 -4.50 3.46 -10.86
N THR A 102 -3.18 3.26 -10.65
CA THR A 102 -2.65 2.10 -9.95
C THR A 102 -1.88 2.51 -8.70
N VAL A 103 -2.13 1.78 -7.62
CA VAL A 103 -1.40 1.81 -6.36
C VAL A 103 -0.46 0.61 -6.33
N TRP A 104 0.83 0.87 -6.16
CA TRP A 104 1.88 -0.14 -6.08
C TRP A 104 2.37 -0.25 -4.63
N ILE A 105 1.98 -1.31 -3.91
CA ILE A 105 2.41 -1.56 -2.53
C ILE A 105 3.87 -2.03 -2.54
N ASP A 106 4.77 -1.19 -2.05
CA ASP A 106 6.19 -1.50 -1.90
C ASP A 106 6.58 -1.91 -0.48
N HIS A 107 5.73 -1.63 0.52
CA HIS A 107 5.87 -2.18 1.86
C HIS A 107 4.52 -2.45 2.51
N ALA A 108 4.41 -3.57 3.21
CA ALA A 108 3.33 -3.85 4.15
C ALA A 108 3.90 -4.68 5.30
N GLY A 109 3.47 -4.42 6.52
CA GLY A 109 3.86 -5.26 7.66
C GLY A 109 3.30 -4.76 8.99
N PRO A 110 3.21 -5.65 10.00
CA PRO A 110 2.67 -5.31 11.32
C PRO A 110 3.65 -4.53 12.21
N GLY A 111 4.95 -4.54 11.89
CA GLY A 111 5.98 -3.78 12.61
C GLY A 111 6.32 -2.44 11.95
N HIS A 112 7.02 -1.58 12.70
CA HIS A 112 7.48 -0.31 12.17
C HIS A 112 8.58 -0.54 11.10
N PRO A 113 8.54 0.13 9.94
CA PRO A 113 9.59 0.02 8.95
C PRO A 113 10.90 0.59 9.52
N LYS A 114 11.98 -0.21 9.45
CA LYS A 114 13.34 0.20 9.86
C LYS A 114 13.84 1.45 9.13
N ALA A 115 13.36 1.68 7.91
CA ALA A 115 13.75 2.85 7.12
C ALA A 115 13.19 4.19 7.66
N THR A 116 12.30 4.12 8.65
CA THR A 116 11.74 5.28 9.38
C THR A 116 12.05 5.27 10.86
N GLU A 117 12.89 4.33 11.34
CA GLU A 117 13.53 4.43 12.66
C GLU A 117 14.66 5.48 12.61
#